data_AF-W5PL97-F1
#
_entry.id   AF-W5PL97-F1
#
_cell.length_a   1.000
_cell.length_b   1.000
_cell.length_c   1.000
_cell.angle_alpha   90.00
_cell.angle_beta   90.00
_cell.angle_gamma   90.00
#
_symmetry.space_group_name_H-M   'P 1'
#
loop_
_entity.id
_entity.type
_entity.pdbx_description
1 polymer ?
#
loop_
_entity_poly.entity_id
_entity_poly.type
_entity_poly.pdbx_seq_one_letter_code
_entity_poly.pdbx_strand_id
1 'polypeptide(L)'
;MRRKVPRWDRERKHRPPSQTSHWSFSARVLRGRPRDAPQGCAAPPRPQPVPASLLSPEDDDRKVRRREKNRVAAQRSRKKQTQKADKLHEEYECLEQENTVLRREIGKLTEELKHLSEALKEHEKVCPLLLCPMNFVPLPRPDPVAGCLPR
;
A
#
# COMPACT_ATOMS: atom_id res chain seq x y z
N MET A 1 3.15 -38.00 -2.16
CA MET A 1 3.27 -36.77 -1.34
C MET A 1 2.72 -35.59 -2.13
N ARG A 2 1.54 -35.04 -1.74
CA ARG A 2 0.90 -33.92 -2.45
C ARG A 2 1.62 -32.62 -2.10
N ARG A 3 2.15 -31.91 -3.12
CA ARG A 3 2.79 -30.60 -2.94
C ARG A 3 1.73 -29.57 -2.52
N LYS A 4 1.93 -28.94 -1.36
CA LYS A 4 1.08 -27.85 -0.87
C LYS A 4 1.28 -26.64 -1.79
N VAL A 5 0.27 -26.33 -2.60
CA VAL A 5 0.27 -25.14 -3.47
C VAL A 5 0.17 -23.90 -2.57
N PRO A 6 1.04 -22.89 -2.73
CA PRO A 6 0.94 -21.64 -1.99
C PRO A 6 -0.40 -20.94 -2.22
N ARG A 7 -0.93 -20.29 -1.19
CA ARG A 7 -2.25 -19.63 -1.17
C ARG A 7 -2.50 -18.66 -2.34
N TRP A 8 -1.45 -18.06 -2.90
CA TRP A 8 -1.54 -17.12 -4.03
C TRP A 8 -2.10 -17.73 -5.33
N ASP A 9 -2.07 -19.06 -5.49
CA ASP A 9 -2.46 -19.72 -6.74
C ASP A 9 -3.96 -20.05 -6.80
N ARG A 10 -4.67 -20.01 -5.65
CA ARG A 10 -6.07 -20.48 -5.56
C ARG A 10 -7.10 -19.37 -5.81
N GLU A 11 -6.75 -18.11 -5.59
CA GLU A 11 -7.67 -16.97 -5.72
C GLU A 11 -7.72 -16.35 -7.13
N ARG A 12 -6.92 -16.84 -8.09
CA ARG A 12 -6.77 -16.21 -9.42
C ARG A 12 -7.94 -16.44 -10.39
N LYS A 13 -8.99 -17.17 -10.00
CA LYS A 13 -10.08 -17.60 -10.91
C LYS A 13 -11.40 -16.84 -10.79
N HIS A 14 -11.58 -15.96 -9.80
CA HIS A 14 -12.88 -15.29 -9.58
C HIS A 14 -12.76 -13.83 -9.10
N ARG A 15 -11.94 -12.99 -9.75
CA ARG A 15 -12.00 -11.52 -9.51
C ARG A 15 -12.66 -10.84 -10.73
N PRO A 16 -13.84 -10.20 -10.59
CA PRO A 16 -14.49 -9.46 -11.66
C PRO A 16 -13.70 -8.18 -12.01
N PRO A 17 -13.85 -7.62 -13.23
CA PRO A 17 -13.07 -6.48 -13.67
C PRO A 17 -13.70 -5.18 -13.17
N SER A 18 -13.47 -4.82 -11.91
CA SER A 18 -13.73 -3.45 -11.45
C SER A 18 -12.43 -2.66 -11.49
N GLN A 19 -12.34 -1.79 -12.50
CA GLN A 19 -11.43 -0.67 -12.67
C GLN A 19 -10.52 -0.42 -11.46
N THR A 20 -9.31 -0.96 -11.49
CA THR A 20 -8.23 -0.52 -10.60
C THR A 20 -7.03 -0.29 -11.47
N SER A 21 -6.62 0.97 -11.49
CA SER A 21 -5.44 1.52 -12.15
C SER A 21 -4.31 0.52 -12.10
N HIS A 22 -3.68 0.30 -13.25
CA HIS A 22 -2.53 -0.56 -13.47
C HIS A 22 -1.37 -0.13 -12.56
N TRP A 23 -1.39 -0.53 -11.29
CA TRP A 23 -0.25 -0.42 -10.41
C TRP A 23 0.66 -1.58 -10.75
N SER A 24 1.48 -1.35 -11.78
CA SER A 24 2.76 -2.03 -11.93
C SER A 24 3.58 -1.72 -10.67
N PHE A 25 3.31 -2.46 -9.58
CA PHE A 25 4.17 -2.54 -8.41
C PHE A 25 5.46 -3.18 -8.90
N SER A 26 6.27 -2.33 -9.52
CA SER A 26 7.35 -2.74 -10.38
C SER A 26 8.31 -3.55 -9.52
N ALA A 27 8.72 -4.71 -10.03
CA ALA A 27 9.90 -5.44 -9.57
C ALA A 27 11.18 -4.57 -9.49
N ARG A 28 11.10 -3.30 -9.93
CA ARG A 28 12.09 -2.24 -9.84
C ARG A 28 12.30 -1.68 -8.42
N VAL A 29 11.30 -1.66 -7.53
CA VAL A 29 11.45 -1.13 -6.14
C VAL A 29 12.30 -2.06 -5.25
N LEU A 30 12.49 -3.30 -5.67
CA LEU A 30 13.20 -4.35 -4.92
C LEU A 30 14.71 -4.42 -5.20
N ARG A 31 15.20 -3.71 -6.22
CA ARG A 31 16.63 -3.43 -6.35
C ARG A 31 16.89 -2.08 -5.69
N GLY A 32 17.31 -2.10 -4.43
CA GLY A 32 17.91 -0.92 -3.82
C GLY A 32 18.93 -0.32 -4.78
N ARG A 33 18.97 1.02 -4.89
CA ARG A 33 20.00 1.72 -5.65
C ARG A 33 21.36 1.08 -5.32
N PRO A 34 22.19 0.72 -6.31
CA PRO A 34 23.58 0.40 -6.00
C PRO A 34 24.14 1.60 -5.24
N ARG A 35 24.69 1.36 -4.04
CA ARG A 35 25.52 2.38 -3.38
C ARG A 35 26.56 2.80 -4.41
N ASP A 36 26.67 4.09 -4.68
CA ASP A 36 27.74 4.63 -5.50
C ASP A 36 29.06 4.10 -4.95
N ALA A 37 29.66 3.18 -5.69
CA ALA A 37 30.96 2.63 -5.35
C ALA A 37 31.98 3.76 -5.60
N PRO A 38 32.89 4.05 -4.67
CA PRO A 38 33.93 5.03 -4.91
C PRO A 38 34.72 4.62 -6.16
N GLN A 39 34.67 5.47 -7.19
CA GLN A 39 35.45 5.32 -8.41
C GLN A 39 36.93 5.48 -8.05
N GLY A 40 37.65 4.37 -7.90
CA GLY A 40 39.09 4.44 -7.63
C GLY A 40 39.77 3.15 -7.21
N CYS A 41 39.06 2.12 -6.75
CA CYS A 41 39.70 0.84 -6.43
C CYS A 41 39.62 -0.12 -7.63
N ALA A 42 40.74 -0.27 -8.34
CA ALA A 42 40.94 -1.38 -9.27
C ALA A 42 40.57 -2.68 -8.55
N ALA A 43 39.64 -3.44 -9.12
CA ALA A 43 39.28 -4.74 -8.57
C ALA A 43 40.56 -5.60 -8.52
N PRO A 44 40.85 -6.28 -7.39
CA PRO A 44 42.02 -7.16 -7.32
C PRO A 44 41.92 -8.20 -8.44
N PRO A 45 43.05 -8.59 -9.05
CA PRO A 45 43.06 -9.61 -10.10
C PRO A 45 42.31 -10.85 -9.60
N ARG A 46 41.39 -11.34 -10.41
CA ARG A 46 40.58 -12.52 -10.11
C ARG A 46 41.54 -13.64 -9.71
N PRO A 47 41.41 -14.26 -8.53
CA PRO A 47 42.32 -15.32 -8.13
C PRO A 47 42.25 -16.43 -9.20
N GLN A 48 43.42 -16.76 -9.76
CA GLN A 48 43.55 -17.86 -10.71
C GLN A 48 43.01 -19.13 -10.05
N PRO A 49 42.24 -19.97 -10.75
CA PRO A 49 41.73 -21.21 -10.19
C PRO A 49 42.93 -22.10 -9.83
N VAL A 50 43.23 -22.21 -8.54
CA VAL A 50 44.21 -23.17 -8.04
C VAL A 50 43.77 -24.58 -8.44
N PRO A 51 44.67 -25.44 -8.95
CA PRO A 51 44.34 -26.80 -9.31
C PRO A 51 43.75 -27.52 -8.10
N ALA A 52 42.61 -28.20 -8.28
CA ALA A 52 41.86 -28.86 -7.22
C ALA A 52 42.69 -29.88 -6.42
N SER A 53 43.83 -30.32 -6.98
CA SER A 53 44.78 -31.26 -6.42
C SER A 53 45.58 -30.73 -5.20
N LEU A 54 45.46 -29.45 -4.83
CA LEU A 54 46.13 -28.84 -3.66
C LEU A 54 45.19 -28.41 -2.53
N LEU A 55 43.88 -28.68 -2.64
CA LEU A 55 42.91 -28.37 -1.59
C LEU A 55 42.78 -29.57 -0.64
N SER A 56 43.06 -29.37 0.65
CA SER A 56 42.83 -30.41 1.66
C SER A 56 41.32 -30.73 1.70
N PRO A 57 40.90 -31.99 1.96
CA PRO A 57 39.49 -32.33 2.19
C PRO A 57 38.78 -31.40 3.19
N GLU A 58 39.53 -30.83 4.13
CA GLU A 58 39.04 -29.85 5.13
C GLU A 58 38.64 -28.50 4.51
N ASP A 59 39.26 -28.08 3.40
CA ASP A 59 38.93 -26.85 2.67
C ASP A 59 37.62 -26.99 1.89
N ASP A 60 37.33 -28.19 1.37
CA ASP A 60 36.07 -28.49 0.70
C ASP A 60 34.89 -28.48 1.67
N ASP A 61 35.06 -29.02 2.88
CA ASP A 61 34.05 -28.95 3.94
C ASP A 61 33.76 -27.51 4.36
N ARG A 62 34.80 -26.67 4.54
CA ARG A 62 34.63 -25.24 4.82
C ARG A 62 33.85 -24.53 3.72
N LYS A 63 34.12 -24.85 2.45
CA LYS A 63 33.44 -24.29 1.28
C LYS A 63 31.98 -24.72 1.20
N VAL A 64 31.67 -25.99 1.48
CA VAL A 64 30.30 -26.50 1.57
C VAL A 64 29.53 -25.79 2.68
N ARG A 65 30.12 -25.67 3.89
CA ARG A 65 29.50 -24.93 5.01
C ARG A 65 29.25 -23.46 4.66
N ARG A 66 30.17 -22.80 3.94
CA ARG A 66 29.99 -21.41 3.48
C ARG A 66 28.86 -21.28 2.46
N ARG A 67 28.78 -22.19 1.48
CA ARG A 67 27.70 -22.21 0.48
C ARG A 67 26.34 -22.44 1.14
N GLU A 68 26.28 -23.34 2.11
CA GLU A 68 25.04 -23.61 2.84
C GLU A 68 24.57 -22.40 3.66
N LYS A 69 25.49 -21.74 4.38
CA LYS A 69 25.19 -20.49 5.10
C LYS A 69 24.69 -19.40 4.15
N ASN A 70 25.32 -19.24 2.98
CA ASN A 70 24.89 -18.27 1.98
C ASN A 70 23.52 -18.63 1.37
N ARG A 71 23.26 -19.91 1.11
CA ARG A 71 21.96 -20.41 0.61
C ARG A 71 20.83 -20.03 1.56
N VAL A 72 21.01 -20.29 2.85
CA VAL A 72 20.03 -19.92 3.89
C VAL A 72 19.88 -18.40 4.00
N ALA A 73 20.99 -17.65 3.96
CA ALA A 73 20.94 -16.18 4.01
C ALA A 73 20.20 -15.57 2.81
N ALA A 74 20.46 -16.06 1.60
CA ALA A 74 19.77 -15.63 0.38
C ALA A 74 18.28 -15.97 0.42
N GLN A 75 17.92 -17.17 0.89
CA GLN A 75 16.52 -17.57 1.06
C GLN A 75 15.80 -16.68 2.08
N ARG A 76 16.42 -16.39 3.23
CA ARG A 76 15.86 -15.48 4.25
C ARG A 76 15.69 -14.06 3.71
N SER A 77 16.66 -13.56 2.96
CA SER A 77 16.58 -12.24 2.33
C SER A 77 15.42 -12.15 1.33
N ARG A 78 15.30 -13.13 0.43
CA ARG A 78 14.19 -13.21 -0.53
C ARG A 78 12.84 -13.30 0.20
N LYS A 79 12.73 -14.15 1.23
CA LYS A 79 11.51 -14.27 2.04
C LYS A 79 11.14 -12.94 2.71
N LYS A 80 12.10 -12.25 3.32
CA LYS A 80 11.87 -10.94 3.95
C LYS A 80 11.39 -9.90 2.93
N GLN A 81 11.94 -9.95 1.72
CA GLN A 81 11.56 -9.05 0.65
C GLN A 81 10.13 -9.31 0.15
N THR A 82 9.77 -10.57 -0.11
CA THR A 82 8.41 -10.96 -0.48
C THR A 82 7.42 -10.59 0.63
N GLN A 83 7.72 -10.92 1.88
CA GLN A 83 6.86 -10.55 3.02
C GLN A 83 6.66 -9.04 3.17
N LYS A 84 7.66 -8.22 2.85
CA LYS A 84 7.49 -6.76 2.86
C LYS A 84 6.53 -6.30 1.76
N ALA A 85 6.64 -6.87 0.56
CA ALA A 85 5.72 -6.55 -0.53
C ALA A 85 4.28 -7.00 -0.21
N ASP A 86 4.12 -8.21 0.34
CA ASP A 86 2.82 -8.74 0.73
C ASP A 86 2.14 -7.85 1.78
N LYS A 87 2.86 -7.46 2.83
CA LYS A 87 2.33 -6.55 3.86
C LYS A 87 1.88 -5.20 3.30
N LEU A 88 2.69 -4.59 2.45
CA LEU A 88 2.34 -3.32 1.81
C LEU A 88 1.09 -3.45 0.92
N HIS A 89 0.92 -4.60 0.26
CA HIS A 89 -0.27 -4.86 -0.54
C HIS A 89 -1.51 -5.06 0.32
N GLU A 90 -1.40 -5.84 1.41
CA GLU A 90 -2.48 -6.03 2.38
C GLU A 90 -2.91 -4.68 2.98
N GLU A 91 -1.97 -3.84 3.42
CA GLU A 91 -2.24 -2.49 3.94
C GLU A 91 -2.93 -1.60 2.91
N TYR A 92 -2.45 -1.63 1.65
CA TYR A 92 -3.08 -0.88 0.56
C TYR A 92 -4.52 -1.33 0.32
N GLU A 93 -4.78 -2.64 0.25
CA GLU A 93 -6.12 -3.16 0.01
C GLU A 93 -7.08 -2.81 1.15
N CYS A 94 -6.61 -2.84 2.41
CA CYS A 94 -7.41 -2.39 3.56
C CYS A 94 -7.77 -0.90 3.44
N LEU A 95 -6.78 -0.04 3.14
CA LEU A 95 -7.01 1.39 2.97
C LEU A 95 -7.94 1.70 1.81
N GLU A 96 -7.82 0.99 0.69
CA GLU A 96 -8.71 1.15 -0.47
C GLU A 96 -10.15 0.78 -0.10
N GLN A 97 -10.35 -0.31 0.65
CA GLN A 97 -11.68 -0.70 1.15
C GLN A 97 -12.26 0.37 2.07
N GLU A 98 -11.51 0.83 3.08
CA GLU A 98 -11.93 1.91 3.97
C GLU A 98 -12.26 3.19 3.19
N ASN A 99 -11.45 3.55 2.20
CA ASN A 99 -11.68 4.70 1.35
C ASN A 99 -13.01 4.58 0.58
N THR A 100 -13.31 3.40 0.04
CA THR A 100 -14.59 3.17 -0.66
C THR A 100 -15.79 3.29 0.28
N VAL A 101 -15.68 2.81 1.51
CA VAL A 101 -16.73 2.93 2.53
C VAL A 101 -16.96 4.39 2.89
N LEU A 102 -15.88 5.13 3.18
CA LEU A 102 -15.96 6.56 3.51
C LEU A 102 -16.55 7.38 2.35
N ARG A 103 -16.15 7.11 1.10
CA ARG A 103 -16.72 7.80 -0.07
C ARG A 103 -18.22 7.55 -0.22
N ARG A 104 -18.68 6.33 0.05
CA ARG A 104 -20.12 6.01 0.04
C ARG A 104 -20.86 6.77 1.14
N GLU A 105 -20.27 6.84 2.33
CA GLU A 105 -20.87 7.55 3.46
C GLU A 105 -20.96 9.06 3.20
N ILE A 106 -19.89 9.65 2.66
CA ILE A 106 -19.90 11.04 2.19
C ILE A 106 -21.04 11.25 1.19
N GLY A 107 -21.22 10.34 0.22
CA GLY A 107 -22.30 10.40 -0.75
C GLY A 107 -23.68 10.42 -0.09
N LYS A 108 -23.95 9.47 0.80
CA LYS A 108 -25.22 9.37 1.54
C LYS A 108 -25.51 10.63 2.35
N LEU A 109 -24.56 11.09 3.16
CA LEU A 109 -24.72 12.29 3.98
C LEU A 109 -24.92 13.54 3.12
N THR A 110 -24.28 13.62 1.96
CA THR A 110 -24.48 14.72 1.01
C THR A 110 -25.90 14.71 0.43
N GLU A 111 -26.43 13.54 0.10
CA GLU A 111 -27.80 13.37 -0.37
C GLU A 111 -28.82 13.73 0.72
N GLU A 112 -28.59 13.28 1.96
CA GLU A 112 -29.43 13.64 3.11
C GLU A 112 -29.43 15.14 3.38
N LEU A 113 -28.26 15.78 3.37
CA LEU A 113 -28.15 17.23 3.53
C LEU A 113 -28.93 17.97 2.44
N LYS A 114 -28.78 17.55 1.18
CA LYS A 114 -29.51 18.12 0.05
C LYS A 114 -31.02 17.97 0.25
N HIS A 115 -31.49 16.77 0.59
CA HIS A 115 -32.91 16.48 0.82
C HIS A 115 -33.49 17.35 1.93
N LEU A 116 -32.82 17.43 3.08
CA LEU A 116 -33.26 18.27 4.21
C LEU A 116 -33.24 19.76 3.86
N SER A 117 -32.23 20.20 3.09
CA SER A 117 -32.15 21.59 2.63
C SER A 117 -33.29 21.93 1.65
N GLU A 118 -33.65 21.02 0.76
CA GLU A 118 -34.79 21.18 -0.15
C GLU A 118 -36.11 21.22 0.62
N ALA A 119 -36.32 20.28 1.55
CA ALA A 119 -37.50 20.26 2.42
C ALA A 119 -37.65 21.55 3.23
N LEU A 120 -36.53 22.08 3.75
CA LEU A 120 -36.53 23.35 4.48
C LEU A 120 -36.86 24.53 3.56
N LYS A 121 -36.26 24.62 2.37
CA LYS A 121 -36.59 25.65 1.37
C LYS A 121 -38.04 25.59 0.91
N GLU A 122 -38.62 24.40 0.83
CA GLU A 122 -40.03 24.23 0.49
C GLU A 122 -40.93 24.71 1.64
N HIS A 123 -40.59 24.37 2.89
CA HIS A 123 -41.29 24.86 4.07
C HIS A 123 -41.20 26.40 4.19
N GLU A 124 -40.05 27.00 3.90
CA GLU A 124 -39.86 28.46 3.96
C GLU A 124 -40.91 29.23 3.13
N LYS A 125 -41.34 28.67 1.99
CA LYS A 125 -42.36 29.27 1.11
C LYS A 125 -43.76 29.32 1.72
N VAL A 126 -44.04 28.48 2.72
CA VAL A 126 -45.35 28.36 3.36
C VAL A 126 -45.31 28.70 4.85
N CYS A 127 -44.13 28.99 5.40
CA CYS A 127 -43.92 29.24 6.82
C CYS A 127 -44.56 30.58 7.23
N PRO A 128 -45.63 30.59 8.05
CA PRO A 128 -46.28 31.83 8.46
C PRO A 128 -45.34 32.74 9.26
N LEU A 129 -44.34 32.17 9.95
CA LEU A 129 -43.35 32.90 10.73
C LEU A 129 -42.33 33.66 9.86
N LEU A 130 -42.09 33.21 8.63
CA LEU A 130 -41.21 33.90 7.65
C LEU A 130 -42.00 34.80 6.70
N LEU A 131 -43.28 34.48 6.45
CA LEU A 131 -44.19 35.26 5.62
C LEU A 131 -44.86 36.42 6.38
N CYS A 132 -44.92 36.38 7.71
CA CYS A 132 -45.30 37.52 8.54
C CYS A 132 -44.06 38.35 8.91
N PRO A 133 -44.07 39.68 8.71
CA PRO A 133 -42.98 40.56 9.10
C PRO A 133 -43.02 40.81 10.62
N MET A 134 -42.72 39.78 11.41
CA MET A 134 -42.37 39.96 12.82
C MET A 134 -40.88 39.65 12.96
N ASN A 135 -40.09 40.65 12.57
CA ASN A 135 -38.69 40.89 12.94
C ASN A 135 -37.93 39.72 13.57
N PHE A 136 -37.57 38.71 12.78
CA PHE A 136 -36.42 37.89 13.12
C PHE A 136 -35.17 38.62 12.61
N VAL A 137 -34.44 39.24 13.53
CA VAL A 137 -33.08 39.73 13.26
C VAL A 137 -32.29 38.58 12.63
N PRO A 138 -31.64 38.77 11.47
CA PRO A 138 -30.78 37.74 10.90
C PRO A 138 -29.61 37.52 11.85
N LEU A 139 -29.68 36.48 12.68
CA LEU A 139 -28.53 36.01 13.44
C LEU A 139 -27.55 35.42 12.41
N PRO A 140 -26.29 35.88 12.34
CA PRO A 140 -25.32 35.28 11.44
C PRO A 140 -25.17 33.81 11.83
N ARG A 141 -25.60 32.88 10.96
CA ARG A 141 -25.27 31.47 11.11
C ARG A 141 -23.75 31.35 11.10
N PRO A 142 -23.10 30.80 12.15
CA PRO A 142 -21.70 30.45 12.04
C PRO A 142 -21.58 29.32 11.02
N ASP A 143 -20.83 29.55 9.95
CA ASP A 143 -20.43 28.52 9.00
C ASP A 143 -19.71 27.38 9.76
N PRO A 144 -20.15 26.12 9.65
CA PRO A 144 -19.49 25.01 10.36
C PRO A 144 -18.16 24.57 9.72
N VAL A 145 -17.57 25.32 8.78
CA VAL A 145 -16.47 24.83 7.94
C VAL A 145 -15.10 25.45 8.21
N ALA A 146 -14.97 26.41 9.13
CA ALA A 146 -13.69 27.05 9.46
C ALA A 146 -12.96 26.43 10.68
N GLY A 147 -13.10 25.11 10.88
CA GLY A 147 -12.49 24.37 11.98
C GLY A 147 -11.37 23.43 11.52
N CYS A 148 -10.15 23.98 11.44
CA CYS A 148 -8.85 23.31 11.65
C CYS A 148 -8.75 21.79 11.35
N LEU A 149 -8.17 21.44 10.20
CA LEU A 149 -7.47 20.16 10.04
C LEU A 149 -6.01 20.32 10.50
N PRO A 150 -5.52 19.53 11.47
CA PRO A 150 -4.11 19.50 11.80
C PRO A 150 -3.31 18.81 10.67
N ARG A 151 -2.13 19.35 10.44
CA ARG A 151 -1.16 19.01 9.40
C ARG A 151 -0.30 17.81 9.76
#